data_AF-A0A183S7I5-F1
#
_entry.id   AF-A0A183S7I5-F1
#
_cell.length_a   1.000
_cell.length_b   1.000
_cell.length_c   1.000
_cell.angle_alpha   90.00
_cell.angle_beta   90.00
_cell.angle_gamma   90.00
#
_symmetry.space_group_name_H-M   'P 1'
#
loop_
_entity.id
_entity.type
_entity.pdbx_description
1 polymer ?
#
loop_
_entity_poly.entity_id
_entity_poly.type
_entity_poly.pdbx_seq_one_letter_code
_entity_poly.pdbx_strand_id
1 'polypeptide(L)'
;MLAAIKIVETGTKDDVENFLVTEGAVKRDVDNNTLLHYACLAGNLDSVMALVNGGYYVNAPNVEGHTPICDAAIHGSPDVIRYLIQNGANKTMAQGVCKWHNTLRCSAICFLLVFWHTDHLMFIFLCLGADPNRRVRLTTPLHMAAKQQDLRLVRLLLSHGASPYPADADGLKPLDYSPKGTDVYQLLSSYMGRSLGWNCNLIPEGTRRPSLTNLDEDT
;
A
#
# COMPACT_ATOMS: atom_id res chain seq x y z
N MET A 1 -28.44 -6.86 -4.92
CA MET A 1 -27.06 -6.82 -4.36
C MET A 1 -26.20 -7.99 -4.83
N LEU A 2 -26.53 -9.26 -4.54
CA LEU A 2 -25.69 -10.41 -4.96
C LEU A 2 -25.42 -10.48 -6.46
N ALA A 3 -26.42 -10.25 -7.31
CA ALA A 3 -26.24 -10.19 -8.76
C ALA A 3 -25.28 -9.06 -9.18
N ALA A 4 -25.43 -7.87 -8.58
CA ALA A 4 -24.56 -6.72 -8.83
C ALA A 4 -23.10 -6.98 -8.40
N ILE A 5 -22.90 -7.67 -7.27
CA ILE A 5 -21.56 -8.10 -6.82
C ILE A 5 -20.95 -9.02 -7.86
N LYS A 6 -21.69 -10.03 -8.35
CA LYS A 6 -21.17 -10.97 -9.34
C LYS A 6 -20.76 -10.28 -10.66
N ILE A 7 -21.53 -9.28 -11.07
CA ILE A 7 -21.24 -8.46 -12.25
C ILE A 7 -19.92 -7.71 -12.05
N VAL A 8 -19.67 -7.07 -10.91
CA VAL A 8 -18.41 -6.32 -10.71
C VAL A 8 -17.19 -7.19 -10.37
N GLU A 9 -17.41 -8.42 -9.91
CA GLU A 9 -16.32 -9.38 -9.69
C GLU A 9 -15.81 -9.95 -11.01
N THR A 10 -16.72 -10.35 -11.91
CA THR A 10 -16.37 -11.16 -13.10
C THR A 10 -16.80 -10.58 -14.44
N GLY A 11 -17.62 -9.53 -14.44
CA GLY A 11 -18.14 -8.90 -15.64
C GLY A 11 -17.14 -7.98 -16.32
N THR A 12 -17.47 -7.63 -17.56
CA THR A 12 -16.73 -6.66 -18.37
C THR A 12 -17.13 -5.23 -18.01
N LYS A 13 -16.36 -4.26 -18.51
CA LYS A 13 -16.69 -2.84 -18.39
C LYS A 13 -18.12 -2.54 -18.84
N ASP A 14 -18.53 -3.08 -19.99
CA ASP A 14 -19.85 -2.84 -20.60
C ASP A 14 -20.99 -3.42 -19.75
N ASP A 15 -20.78 -4.60 -19.14
CA ASP A 15 -21.76 -5.21 -18.24
C ASP A 15 -22.02 -4.32 -17.02
N VAL A 16 -20.96 -3.75 -16.45
CA VAL A 16 -21.04 -2.85 -15.30
C VAL A 16 -21.68 -1.52 -15.70
N GLU A 17 -21.30 -0.92 -16.83
CA GLU A 17 -21.88 0.33 -17.31
C GLU A 17 -23.39 0.17 -17.62
N ASN A 18 -23.76 -0.93 -18.28
CA ASN A 18 -25.16 -1.24 -18.56
C ASN A 18 -25.96 -1.47 -17.26
N PHE A 19 -25.37 -2.15 -16.28
CA PHE A 19 -25.96 -2.30 -14.95
C PHE A 19 -26.20 -0.94 -14.27
N LEU A 20 -25.23 -0.02 -14.32
CA LEU A 20 -25.36 1.31 -13.73
C LEU A 20 -26.46 2.16 -14.39
N VAL A 21 -26.67 2.00 -15.69
CA VAL A 21 -27.74 2.68 -16.43
C VAL A 21 -29.12 2.08 -16.11
N THR A 22 -29.22 0.76 -16.00
CA THR A 22 -30.51 0.05 -15.88
C THR A 22 -31.03 -0.03 -14.46
N GLU A 23 -30.18 -0.39 -13.49
CA GLU A 23 -30.58 -0.56 -12.09
C GLU A 23 -30.16 0.62 -11.20
N GLY A 24 -29.31 1.51 -11.71
CA GLY A 24 -28.77 2.64 -10.96
C GLY A 24 -27.62 2.24 -10.03
N ALA A 25 -26.98 3.23 -9.40
CA ALA A 25 -25.92 2.98 -8.43
C ALA A 25 -26.49 2.34 -7.15
N VAL A 26 -26.07 1.10 -6.86
CA VAL A 26 -26.57 0.35 -5.71
C VAL A 26 -26.04 0.93 -4.39
N LYS A 27 -26.96 1.14 -3.44
CA LYS A 27 -26.63 1.49 -2.05
C LYS A 27 -25.93 0.32 -1.37
N ARG A 28 -24.90 0.68 -0.60
CA ARG A 28 -23.97 -0.15 0.17
C ARG A 28 -24.63 -1.36 0.85
N ASP A 29 -23.88 -2.45 1.02
CA ASP A 29 -24.35 -3.64 1.75
C ASP A 29 -24.52 -3.39 3.26
N VAL A 30 -24.81 -4.45 4.02
CA VAL A 30 -24.96 -4.41 5.49
C VAL A 30 -23.68 -3.99 6.23
N ASP A 31 -22.53 -4.27 5.63
CA ASP A 31 -21.20 -3.89 6.12
C ASP A 31 -20.73 -2.57 5.51
N ASN A 32 -21.62 -1.81 4.87
CA ASN A 32 -21.36 -0.52 4.28
C ASN A 32 -20.32 -0.55 3.12
N ASN A 33 -20.06 -1.73 2.56
CA ASN A 33 -19.28 -1.96 1.35
C ASN A 33 -20.05 -1.50 0.11
N THR A 34 -19.35 -0.79 -0.78
CA THR A 34 -19.86 -0.42 -2.11
C THR A 34 -19.51 -1.50 -3.14
N LEU A 35 -20.13 -1.47 -4.32
CA LEU A 35 -19.67 -2.28 -5.46
C LEU A 35 -18.17 -2.05 -5.78
N LEU A 36 -17.67 -0.83 -5.55
CA LEU A 36 -16.25 -0.53 -5.70
C LEU A 36 -15.34 -1.33 -4.74
N HIS A 37 -15.79 -1.67 -3.52
CA HIS A 37 -15.02 -2.54 -2.62
C HIS A 37 -14.88 -3.95 -3.22
N TYR A 38 -15.99 -4.53 -3.70
CA TYR A 38 -15.98 -5.85 -4.32
C TYR A 38 -15.16 -5.90 -5.62
N ALA A 39 -15.29 -4.90 -6.49
CA ALA A 39 -14.48 -4.81 -7.71
C ALA A 39 -12.97 -4.74 -7.39
N CYS A 40 -12.60 -3.99 -6.34
CA CYS A 40 -11.23 -3.88 -5.88
C CYS A 40 -10.72 -5.18 -5.24
N LEU A 41 -11.56 -5.83 -4.42
CA LEU A 41 -11.25 -7.12 -3.80
C LEU A 41 -11.11 -8.25 -4.82
N ALA A 42 -11.83 -8.17 -5.94
CA ALA A 42 -11.70 -9.07 -7.08
C ALA A 42 -10.56 -8.71 -8.03
N GLY A 43 -9.93 -7.54 -7.85
CA GLY A 43 -8.88 -7.04 -8.72
C GLY A 43 -9.33 -6.72 -10.16
N ASN A 44 -10.63 -6.60 -10.41
CA ASN A 44 -11.19 -6.37 -11.74
C ASN A 44 -11.09 -4.89 -12.13
N LEU A 45 -10.02 -4.55 -12.86
CA LEU A 45 -9.74 -3.17 -13.27
C LEU A 45 -10.85 -2.57 -14.14
N ASP A 46 -11.42 -3.34 -15.07
CA ASP A 46 -12.50 -2.87 -15.95
C ASP A 46 -13.73 -2.44 -15.17
N SER A 47 -14.11 -3.25 -14.17
CA SER A 47 -15.21 -2.93 -13.26
C SER A 47 -14.89 -1.72 -12.39
N VAL A 48 -13.67 -1.60 -11.88
CA VAL A 48 -13.23 -0.42 -11.11
C VAL A 48 -13.32 0.84 -11.97
N MET A 49 -12.86 0.81 -13.22
CA MET A 49 -12.95 1.94 -14.14
C MET A 49 -14.40 2.35 -14.40
N ALA A 50 -15.28 1.38 -14.71
CA ALA A 50 -16.70 1.64 -14.94
C ALA A 50 -17.37 2.28 -13.72
N LEU A 51 -17.10 1.78 -12.52
CA LEU A 51 -17.69 2.28 -11.28
C LEU A 51 -17.20 3.70 -10.94
N VAL A 52 -15.89 3.96 -11.07
CA VAL A 52 -15.33 5.30 -10.80
C VAL A 52 -15.87 6.33 -11.80
N ASN A 53 -15.92 5.98 -13.10
CA ASN A 53 -16.52 6.83 -14.13
C ASN A 53 -18.04 7.01 -13.91
N GLY A 54 -18.71 6.01 -13.33
CA GLY A 54 -20.10 6.08 -12.89
C GLY A 54 -20.35 6.93 -11.64
N GLY A 55 -19.32 7.63 -11.13
CA GLY A 55 -19.44 8.57 -10.01
C GLY A 55 -19.34 7.93 -8.62
N TYR A 56 -18.85 6.69 -8.50
CA TYR A 56 -18.62 6.09 -7.18
C TYR A 56 -17.55 6.85 -6.41
N TYR A 57 -17.82 7.10 -5.13
CA TYR A 57 -16.85 7.73 -4.25
C TYR A 57 -15.68 6.78 -3.94
N VAL A 58 -14.51 7.09 -4.49
CA VAL A 58 -13.26 6.29 -4.40
C VAL A 58 -12.75 6.05 -2.98
N ASN A 59 -13.13 6.90 -2.03
CA ASN A 59 -12.68 6.84 -0.64
C ASN A 59 -13.79 6.39 0.32
N ALA A 60 -14.83 5.71 -0.18
CA ALA A 60 -15.94 5.23 0.65
C ALA A 60 -15.43 4.28 1.73
N PRO A 61 -15.62 4.56 3.04
CA PRO A 61 -15.24 3.60 4.08
C PRO A 61 -16.38 2.61 4.33
N ASN A 62 -16.04 1.34 4.57
CA ASN A 62 -16.98 0.33 5.09
C ASN A 62 -17.12 0.42 6.64
N VAL A 63 -17.90 -0.47 7.27
CA VAL A 63 -18.09 -0.46 8.75
C VAL A 63 -16.79 -0.70 9.52
N GLU A 64 -15.86 -1.42 8.92
CA GLU A 64 -14.53 -1.65 9.51
C GLU A 64 -13.59 -0.48 9.25
N GLY A 65 -13.97 0.47 8.40
CA GLY A 65 -13.19 1.62 7.91
C GLY A 65 -12.14 1.28 6.85
N HIS A 66 -12.25 0.10 6.22
CA HIS A 66 -11.53 -0.20 4.99
C HIS A 66 -12.10 0.66 3.86
N THR A 67 -11.22 1.08 2.96
CA THR A 67 -11.57 1.79 1.72
C THR A 67 -11.28 0.90 0.51
N PRO A 68 -11.81 1.19 -0.69
CA PRO A 68 -11.60 0.33 -1.85
C PRO A 68 -10.13 0.09 -2.20
N ILE A 69 -9.25 1.07 -1.94
CA ILE A 69 -7.81 0.91 -2.12
C ILE A 69 -7.20 -0.11 -1.14
N CYS A 70 -7.78 -0.30 0.04
CA CYS A 70 -7.42 -1.38 0.95
C CYS A 70 -7.77 -2.73 0.34
N ASP A 71 -8.98 -2.89 -0.21
CA ASP A 71 -9.39 -4.15 -0.83
C ASP A 71 -8.55 -4.50 -2.07
N ALA A 72 -8.20 -3.50 -2.88
CA ALA A 72 -7.27 -3.66 -3.99
C ALA A 72 -5.87 -4.10 -3.54
N ALA A 73 -5.42 -3.60 -2.37
CA ALA A 73 -4.18 -4.02 -1.74
C ALA A 73 -4.26 -5.43 -1.12
N ILE A 74 -5.43 -5.84 -0.62
CA ILE A 74 -5.67 -7.20 -0.14
C ILE A 74 -5.58 -8.20 -1.31
N HIS A 75 -6.22 -7.88 -2.43
CA HIS A 75 -6.14 -8.69 -3.64
C HIS A 75 -4.71 -8.71 -4.22
N GLY A 76 -4.06 -7.55 -4.19
CA GLY A 76 -2.72 -7.35 -4.72
C GLY A 76 -2.68 -6.92 -6.19
N SER A 77 -3.67 -6.14 -6.62
CA SER A 77 -3.74 -5.59 -7.98
C SER A 77 -3.06 -4.21 -8.09
N PRO A 78 -1.80 -4.13 -8.57
CA PRO A 78 -1.07 -2.86 -8.68
C PRO A 78 -1.77 -1.87 -9.63
N ASP A 79 -2.36 -2.36 -10.71
CA ASP A 79 -3.01 -1.51 -11.73
C ASP A 79 -4.28 -0.87 -11.19
N VAL A 80 -5.08 -1.61 -10.41
CA VAL A 80 -6.24 -1.08 -9.69
C VAL A 80 -5.83 0.00 -8.71
N ILE A 81 -4.78 -0.23 -7.92
CA ILE A 81 -4.28 0.75 -6.95
C ILE A 81 -3.82 2.02 -7.66
N ARG A 82 -3.05 1.89 -8.75
CA ARG A 82 -2.60 3.05 -9.55
C ARG A 82 -3.78 3.85 -10.07
N TYR A 83 -4.78 3.17 -10.64
CA TYR A 83 -5.96 3.82 -11.19
C TYR A 83 -6.77 4.55 -10.11
N LEU A 84 -7.03 3.92 -8.97
CA LEU A 84 -7.75 4.55 -7.85
C LEU A 84 -7.08 5.84 -7.39
N ILE A 85 -5.74 5.86 -7.36
CA ILE A 85 -4.96 7.00 -6.88
C ILE A 85 -4.95 8.14 -7.88
N GLN A 86 -4.85 7.82 -9.17
CA GLN A 86 -5.04 8.81 -10.23
C GLN A 86 -6.42 9.48 -10.14
N ASN A 87 -7.41 8.75 -9.63
CA ASN A 87 -8.77 9.24 -9.40
C ASN A 87 -9.01 9.76 -7.97
N GLY A 88 -7.96 10.13 -7.23
CA GLY A 88 -8.09 10.82 -5.94
C GLY A 88 -8.29 9.90 -4.73
N ALA A 89 -7.98 8.61 -4.84
CA ALA A 89 -7.96 7.73 -3.67
C ALA A 89 -6.85 8.16 -2.69
N ASN A 90 -7.24 8.28 -1.42
CA ASN A 90 -6.34 8.63 -0.34
C ASN A 90 -5.45 7.45 0.01
N LYS A 91 -4.15 7.65 -0.24
CA LYS A 91 -3.07 6.68 -0.06
C LYS A 91 -2.94 6.15 1.38
N THR A 92 -3.52 6.85 2.34
CA THR A 92 -3.35 6.65 3.79
C THR A 92 -4.63 6.29 4.53
N MET A 93 -5.80 6.35 3.89
CA MET A 93 -7.11 6.16 4.55
C MET A 93 -7.49 4.68 4.61
N ALA A 94 -6.65 3.90 5.27
CA ALA A 94 -7.10 2.76 6.03
C ALA A 94 -7.34 3.26 7.47
N GLN A 95 -8.39 4.06 7.68
CA GLN A 95 -8.79 4.49 9.03
C GLN A 95 -9.70 3.47 9.69
N GLY A 96 -9.66 2.25 9.18
CA GLY A 96 -10.38 1.14 9.73
C GLY A 96 -9.73 0.55 10.95
N VAL A 97 -10.53 0.41 12.00
CA VAL A 97 -10.17 -0.38 13.16
C VAL A 97 -10.30 -1.84 12.71
N CYS A 98 -9.22 -2.44 12.21
CA CYS A 98 -9.22 -3.88 11.99
C CYS A 98 -9.51 -4.53 13.36
N LYS A 99 -10.73 -5.03 13.57
CA LYS A 99 -11.18 -5.65 14.84
C LYS A 99 -10.29 -6.82 15.28
N TRP A 100 -9.48 -7.35 14.37
CA TRP A 100 -8.48 -8.38 14.62
C TRP A 100 -7.38 -7.96 15.60
N HIS A 101 -7.12 -6.65 15.79
CA HIS A 101 -6.24 -6.18 16.86
C HIS A 101 -6.71 -4.84 17.42
N ASN A 102 -6.91 -4.78 18.73
CA ASN A 102 -7.23 -3.60 19.53
C ASN A 102 -6.07 -2.57 19.56
N THR A 103 -5.44 -2.28 18.42
CA THR A 103 -4.21 -1.49 18.34
C THR A 103 -4.15 -0.73 17.02
N LEU A 104 -4.53 0.55 17.11
CA LEU A 104 -4.03 1.68 16.32
C LEU A 104 -4.11 1.59 14.79
N ARG A 105 -5.05 2.36 14.21
CA ARG A 105 -4.96 3.03 12.90
C ARG A 105 -4.04 2.30 11.90
N CYS A 106 -4.48 1.15 11.40
CA CYS A 106 -3.72 0.31 10.50
C CYS A 106 -3.66 0.96 9.11
N SER A 107 -2.57 1.66 8.78
CA SER A 107 -2.28 2.06 7.38
C SER A 107 -2.17 0.83 6.49
N ALA A 108 -2.50 0.91 5.20
CA ALA A 108 -2.47 -0.22 4.28
C ALA A 108 -1.10 -0.95 4.20
N ILE A 109 0.01 -0.27 4.53
CA ILE A 109 1.32 -0.93 4.76
C ILE A 109 1.23 -2.03 5.84
N CYS A 110 0.49 -1.81 6.92
CA CYS A 110 0.32 -2.76 8.01
C CYS A 110 -0.31 -4.08 7.54
N PHE A 111 -1.22 -4.02 6.57
CA PHE A 111 -1.83 -5.22 6.00
C PHE A 111 -0.81 -5.98 5.12
N LEU A 112 -0.06 -5.26 4.29
CA LEU A 112 1.01 -5.83 3.46
C LEU A 112 2.19 -6.41 4.25
N LEU A 113 2.43 -5.92 5.46
CA LEU A 113 3.44 -6.49 6.36
C LEU A 113 2.99 -7.81 7.01
N VAL A 114 1.67 -8.04 7.12
CA VAL A 114 1.10 -9.25 7.72
C VAL A 114 0.86 -10.33 6.66
N PHE A 115 0.49 -9.95 5.43
CA PHE A 115 0.25 -10.87 4.31
C PHE A 115 1.49 -10.99 3.42
N TRP A 116 2.07 -12.19 3.38
CA TRP A 116 3.46 -12.51 3.08
C TRP A 116 3.96 -12.39 1.63
N HIS A 117 3.27 -11.74 0.70
CA HIS A 117 3.68 -11.80 -0.72
C HIS A 117 3.21 -10.60 -1.52
N THR A 118 4.08 -9.60 -1.75
CA THR A 118 4.19 -8.83 -3.01
C THR A 118 5.13 -7.63 -2.85
N ASP A 119 6.36 -7.79 -3.33
CA ASP A 119 7.37 -6.72 -3.48
C ASP A 119 6.77 -5.48 -4.19
N HIS A 120 5.86 -5.73 -5.13
CA HIS A 120 5.17 -4.70 -5.92
C HIS A 120 4.18 -3.85 -5.12
N LEU A 121 3.49 -4.41 -4.12
CA LEU A 121 2.53 -3.64 -3.32
C LEU A 121 3.24 -2.75 -2.31
N MET A 122 4.26 -3.28 -1.64
CA MET A 122 5.11 -2.48 -0.78
C MET A 122 5.77 -1.33 -1.57
N PHE A 123 6.24 -1.62 -2.80
CA PHE A 123 6.75 -0.63 -3.72
C PHE A 123 5.73 0.47 -4.02
N ILE A 124 4.50 0.08 -4.35
CA ILE A 124 3.43 1.03 -4.63
C ILE A 124 3.13 1.88 -3.38
N PHE A 125 2.92 1.31 -2.20
CA PHE A 125 2.64 2.10 -1.00
C PHE A 125 3.78 3.07 -0.60
N LEU A 126 5.04 2.69 -0.81
CA LEU A 126 6.20 3.59 -0.62
C LEU A 126 6.25 4.72 -1.65
N CYS A 127 6.01 4.42 -2.94
CA CYS A 127 5.87 5.44 -3.98
C CYS A 127 4.71 6.39 -3.69
N LEU A 128 3.70 5.91 -2.96
CA LEU A 128 2.52 6.64 -2.54
C LEU A 128 2.71 7.48 -1.26
N GLY A 129 3.95 7.69 -0.82
CA GLY A 129 4.26 8.60 0.29
C GLY A 129 3.86 8.07 1.66
N ALA A 130 3.68 6.76 1.77
CA ALA A 130 3.48 6.12 3.05
C ALA A 130 4.81 6.11 3.83
N ASP A 131 4.73 6.35 5.14
CA ASP A 131 5.91 6.54 6.00
C ASP A 131 6.73 5.23 6.10
N PRO A 132 7.98 5.20 5.57
CA PRO A 132 8.84 4.02 5.58
C PRO A 132 9.30 3.61 7.00
N ASN A 133 9.14 4.51 7.98
CA ASN A 133 9.49 4.27 9.39
C ASN A 133 8.28 3.90 10.26
N ARG A 134 7.08 3.78 9.66
CA ARG A 134 5.87 3.48 10.42
C ARG A 134 6.05 2.17 11.19
N ARG A 135 5.83 2.22 12.50
CA ARG A 135 5.97 1.06 13.39
C ARG A 135 4.64 0.37 13.59
N VAL A 136 4.63 -0.96 13.43
CA VAL A 136 3.52 -1.85 13.80
C VAL A 136 4.06 -2.78 14.88
N ARG A 137 3.52 -2.72 16.10
CA ARG A 137 4.08 -3.43 17.28
C ARG A 137 5.59 -3.23 17.42
N LEU A 138 6.06 -1.99 17.24
CA LEU A 138 7.47 -1.60 17.26
C LEU A 138 8.32 -2.07 16.05
N THR A 139 7.84 -2.98 15.22
CA THR A 139 8.48 -3.45 13.98
C THR A 139 8.31 -2.45 12.84
N THR A 140 9.37 -2.17 12.07
CA THR A 140 9.33 -1.32 10.86
C THR A 140 9.29 -2.16 9.58
N PRO A 141 8.85 -1.61 8.43
CA PRO A 141 8.95 -2.29 7.14
C PRO A 141 10.36 -2.83 6.83
N LEU A 142 11.41 -2.12 7.30
CA LEU A 142 12.79 -2.53 7.09
C LEU A 142 13.17 -3.80 7.86
N HIS A 143 12.58 -4.05 9.04
CA HIS A 143 12.75 -5.33 9.75
C HIS A 143 12.18 -6.49 8.93
N MET A 144 11.00 -6.29 8.34
CA MET A 144 10.34 -7.33 7.54
C MET A 144 11.10 -7.60 6.25
N ALA A 145 11.52 -6.56 5.54
CA ALA A 145 12.32 -6.68 4.32
C ALA A 145 13.65 -7.39 4.59
N ALA A 146 14.30 -7.08 5.72
CA ALA A 146 15.50 -7.77 6.17
C ALA A 146 15.21 -9.24 6.51
N LYS A 147 14.15 -9.53 7.26
CA LYS A 147 13.75 -10.91 7.59
C LYS A 147 13.46 -11.76 6.35
N GLN A 148 12.89 -11.17 5.30
CA GLN A 148 12.60 -11.84 4.03
C GLN A 148 13.83 -11.94 3.09
N GLN A 149 14.95 -11.32 3.44
CA GLN A 149 16.13 -11.17 2.57
C GLN A 149 15.83 -10.51 1.22
N ASP A 150 14.80 -9.63 1.16
CA ASP A 150 14.46 -8.91 -0.06
C ASP A 150 15.35 -7.66 -0.23
N LEU A 151 16.45 -7.85 -0.98
CA LEU A 151 17.38 -6.77 -1.30
C LEU A 151 16.74 -5.60 -2.05
N ARG A 152 15.77 -5.86 -2.93
CA ARG A 152 15.13 -4.81 -3.73
C ARG A 152 14.28 -3.93 -2.82
N LEU A 153 13.49 -4.55 -1.95
CA LEU A 153 12.66 -3.82 -1.00
C LEU A 153 13.49 -3.07 0.05
N VAL A 154 14.57 -3.67 0.55
CA VAL A 154 15.50 -2.97 1.47
C VAL A 154 16.08 -1.71 0.82
N ARG A 155 16.53 -1.79 -0.45
CA ARG A 155 17.04 -0.62 -1.19
C ARG A 155 15.98 0.46 -1.33
N LEU A 156 14.76 0.07 -1.68
CA LEU A 156 13.65 1.00 -1.85
C LEU A 156 13.26 1.70 -0.54
N LEU A 157 13.17 0.93 0.55
CA LEU A 157 12.87 1.47 1.86
C LEU A 157 13.93 2.49 2.28
N LEU A 158 15.22 2.13 2.15
CA LEU A 158 16.32 3.04 2.44
C LEU A 158 16.30 4.29 1.55
N SER A 159 15.99 4.14 0.25
CA SER A 159 15.92 5.27 -0.68
C SER A 159 14.76 6.23 -0.38
N HIS A 160 13.70 5.71 0.24
CA HIS A 160 12.55 6.49 0.70
C HIS A 160 12.71 7.06 2.12
N GLY A 161 13.84 6.82 2.79
CA GLY A 161 14.09 7.37 4.12
C GLY A 161 13.78 6.41 5.27
N ALA A 162 13.80 5.09 5.06
CA ALA A 162 13.76 4.14 6.16
C ALA A 162 15.05 4.18 6.99
N SER A 163 14.89 4.22 8.31
CA SER A 163 15.99 4.17 9.27
C SER A 163 16.34 2.73 9.63
N PRO A 164 17.61 2.30 9.51
CA PRO A 164 18.07 0.97 9.92
C PRO A 164 18.36 0.83 11.44
N TYR A 165 18.05 1.86 12.24
CA TYR A 165 18.42 1.93 13.65
C TYR A 165 17.35 1.50 14.67
N PRO A 166 16.04 1.72 14.44
CA PRO A 166 15.01 1.34 15.40
C PRO A 166 15.10 -0.15 15.72
N ALA A 167 15.05 -0.49 17.01
CA ALA A 167 14.85 -1.86 17.44
C ALA A 167 13.35 -2.17 17.48
N ASP A 168 12.96 -3.41 17.21
CA ASP A 168 11.57 -3.86 17.33
C ASP A 168 11.20 -4.26 18.77
N ALA A 169 10.11 -5.02 18.93
CA ALA A 169 9.63 -5.47 20.24
C ALA A 169 10.60 -6.45 20.92
N ASP A 170 11.41 -7.18 20.17
CA ASP A 170 12.39 -8.13 20.67
C ASP A 170 13.76 -7.46 20.93
N GLY A 171 13.87 -6.15 20.69
CA GLY A 171 15.11 -5.40 20.81
C GLY A 171 16.07 -5.58 19.62
N LEU A 172 15.61 -6.25 18.55
CA LEU A 172 16.41 -6.53 17.36
C LEU A 172 16.29 -5.39 16.35
N LYS A 173 17.40 -5.03 15.71
CA LYS A 173 17.44 -4.08 14.59
C LYS A 173 17.17 -4.82 13.28
N PRO A 174 16.85 -4.11 12.18
CA PRO A 174 16.70 -4.72 10.87
C PRO A 174 17.93 -5.54 10.45
N LEU A 175 19.15 -5.10 10.77
CA LEU A 175 20.38 -5.84 10.45
C LEU A 175 20.42 -7.22 11.13
N ASP A 176 19.90 -7.33 12.35
CA ASP A 176 19.99 -8.56 13.15
C ASP A 176 19.16 -9.72 12.56
N TYR A 177 18.16 -9.38 11.73
CA TYR A 177 17.39 -10.35 10.96
C TYR A 177 18.10 -10.88 9.71
N SER A 178 19.25 -10.31 9.36
CA SER A 178 20.02 -10.69 8.18
C SER A 178 21.23 -11.56 8.55
N PRO A 179 21.36 -12.78 8.01
CA PRO A 179 22.54 -13.59 8.24
C PRO A 179 23.82 -12.90 7.74
N LYS A 180 24.91 -13.02 8.48
CA LYS A 180 26.21 -12.49 8.06
C LYS A 180 26.61 -13.07 6.71
N GLY A 181 26.95 -12.20 5.76
CA GLY A 181 27.38 -12.59 4.42
C GLY A 181 26.32 -12.46 3.32
N THR A 182 25.06 -12.18 3.65
CA THR A 182 24.05 -11.87 2.62
C THR A 182 24.20 -10.45 2.09
N ASP A 183 23.73 -10.20 0.86
CA ASP A 183 23.75 -8.87 0.25
C ASP A 183 22.98 -7.84 1.09
N VAL A 184 21.88 -8.28 1.72
CA VAL A 184 21.08 -7.44 2.62
C VAL A 184 21.87 -7.07 3.87
N TYR A 185 22.58 -8.03 4.48
CA TYR A 185 23.45 -7.75 5.63
C TYR A 185 24.56 -6.76 5.27
N GLN A 186 25.23 -6.96 4.13
CA GLN A 186 26.28 -6.04 3.67
C GLN A 186 25.74 -4.64 3.41
N LEU A 187 24.57 -4.54 2.78
CA LEU A 187 23.91 -3.27 2.52
C LEU A 187 23.58 -2.56 3.84
N LEU A 188 22.81 -3.19 4.73
CA LEU A 188 22.42 -2.58 6.02
C LEU A 188 23.63 -2.22 6.89
N SER A 189 24.65 -3.08 6.93
CA SER A 189 25.92 -2.83 7.64
C SER A 189 26.62 -1.58 7.10
N SER A 190 26.64 -1.40 5.77
CA SER A 190 27.24 -0.21 5.13
C SER A 190 26.54 1.11 5.48
N TYR A 191 25.23 1.07 5.81
CA TYR A 191 24.46 2.23 6.25
C TYR A 191 24.56 2.49 7.76
N MET A 192 24.84 1.47 8.57
CA MET A 192 25.03 1.60 10.02
C MET A 192 26.47 1.95 10.42
N GLY A 193 27.47 1.61 9.61
CA GLY A 193 28.88 1.91 9.89
C GLY A 193 29.30 3.37 9.68
N ARG A 194 28.42 4.24 9.18
CA ARG A 194 28.74 5.67 8.97
C ARG A 194 28.54 6.44 10.27
N SER A 195 29.65 6.85 10.89
CA SER A 195 29.72 7.60 12.17
C SER A 195 29.00 8.96 12.20
N LEU A 196 28.43 9.40 11.08
CA LEU A 196 27.63 10.61 10.96
C LEU A 196 26.18 10.16 10.85
N GLY A 197 25.38 10.42 11.89
CA GLY A 197 24.01 9.92 12.04
C GLY A 197 23.22 9.88 10.74
N TRP A 198 22.40 8.85 10.58
CA TRP A 198 21.60 8.58 9.39
C TRP A 198 21.03 9.85 8.75
N ASN A 199 21.43 10.10 7.51
CA ASN A 199 20.97 11.22 6.71
C ASN A 199 20.51 10.68 5.35
N CYS A 200 19.25 10.92 5.00
CA CYS A 200 18.68 10.55 3.70
C CYS A 200 19.45 11.14 2.52
N ASN A 201 20.27 12.18 2.71
CA ASN A 201 21.13 12.74 1.67
C ASN A 201 22.37 11.87 1.33
N LEU A 202 22.68 10.84 2.11
CA LEU A 202 23.78 9.89 1.85
C LEU A 202 23.42 8.78 0.83
N ILE A 203 22.20 8.81 0.29
CA ILE A 203 21.76 7.95 -0.80
C ILE A 203 22.56 8.28 -2.08
N PRO A 204 23.19 7.31 -2.77
CA PRO A 204 23.89 7.53 -4.04
C PRO A 204 22.99 8.23 -5.06
N GLU A 205 23.53 9.22 -5.78
CA GLU A 205 22.74 10.17 -6.59
C GLU A 205 21.81 9.51 -7.63
N GLY A 206 22.12 8.31 -8.12
CA GLY A 206 21.26 7.55 -9.03
C GLY A 206 20.03 6.86 -8.40
N THR A 207 19.84 7.00 -7.09
CA THR A 207 18.71 6.39 -6.32
C THR A 207 17.89 7.41 -5.53
N ARG A 208 18.22 8.71 -5.66
CA ARG A 208 17.41 9.79 -5.10
C ARG A 208 16.14 9.95 -5.93
N ARG A 209 15.04 10.27 -5.24
CA ARG A 209 13.81 10.77 -5.88
C ARG A 209 14.19 11.92 -6.84
N PRO A 210 13.68 11.99 -8.08
CA PRO A 210 13.64 13.27 -8.77
C PRO A 210 12.84 14.22 -7.87
N SER A 211 13.43 15.36 -7.57
CA SER A 211 12.81 16.39 -6.75
C SER A 211 11.45 16.75 -7.34
N LEU A 212 10.39 16.60 -6.55
CA LEU A 212 9.02 17.01 -6.92
C LEU A 212 8.86 18.54 -7.01
N THR A 213 9.95 19.30 -6.98
CA THR A 213 9.95 20.77 -7.05
C THR A 213 9.91 21.33 -8.47
N ASN A 214 9.91 20.48 -9.52
CA ASN A 214 9.96 20.95 -10.91
C ASN A 214 8.69 20.58 -11.72
N LEU A 215 7.55 20.37 -11.06
CA LEU A 215 6.25 20.18 -11.75
C LEU A 215 5.29 21.37 -11.58
N ASP A 216 5.69 22.40 -10.85
CA ASP A 216 4.89 23.62 -10.65
C ASP A 216 5.52 24.88 -11.28
N GLU A 217 6.61 24.74 -12.05
CA GLU A 217 7.17 25.81 -12.88
C GLU A 217 7.30 25.31 -14.31
N ASP A 218 6.19 25.32 -15.06
CA ASP A 218 6.17 25.68 -16.47
C ASP A 218 4.69 25.78 -16.90
N THR A 219 4.23 27.03 -16.97
CA THR A 219 3.10 27.47 -17.82
C THR A 219 3.32 27.11 -19.28
#